data_AF-A0A3A5QXK7-F1
#
_entry.id   AF-A0A3A5QXK7-F1
#
_cell.length_a   1.000
_cell.length_b   1.000
_cell.length_c   1.000
_cell.angle_alpha   90.00
_cell.angle_beta   90.00
_cell.angle_gamma   90.00
#
_symmetry.space_group_name_H-M   'P 1'
#
loop_
_entity.id
_entity.type
_entity.pdbx_description
1 polymer ?
#
loop_
_entity_poly.entity_id
_entity_poly.type
_entity_poly.pdbx_seq_one_letter_code
_entity_poly.pdbx_strand_id
1 'polypeptide(L)' 'MVHIGQLIQKELYRQNRSITWFAEQLCCSRSNIYKIFSHSDINTMLLFKISVILHCNFFRYYSESLEVIEKM' A
#
# COMPACT_ATOMS: atom_id res chain seq x y z
N MET A 1 8.51 -12.86 -0.18
CA MET A 1 8.65 -11.44 -0.58
C MET A 1 7.35 -10.72 -0.29
N VAL A 2 7.43 -9.47 0.18
CA VAL A 2 6.28 -8.63 0.52
C VAL A 2 5.48 -8.29 -0.75
N HIS A 3 4.15 -8.47 -0.72
CA HIS A 3 3.26 -8.01 -1.79
C HIS A 3 2.51 -6.75 -1.34
N ILE A 4 3.02 -5.57 -1.70
CA ILE A 4 2.57 -4.31 -1.11
C ILE A 4 1.12 -3.95 -1.47
N GLY A 5 0.69 -4.26 -2.70
CA GLY A 5 -0.69 -4.02 -3.14
C GLY A 5 -1.74 -4.72 -2.26
N GLN A 6 -1.48 -5.98 -1.89
CA GLN A 6 -2.36 -6.76 -1.01
C GLN A 6 -2.36 -6.23 0.43
N LEU A 7 -1.21 -5.77 0.93
CA LEU A 7 -1.12 -5.16 2.26
C LEU A 7 -1.90 -3.85 2.34
N ILE A 8 -1.81 -3.01 1.30
CA ILE A 8 -2.60 -1.78 1.18
C ILE A 8 -4.10 -2.12 1.15
N GLN A 9 -4.50 -3.12 0.37
CA GLN A 9 -5.89 -3.57 0.31
C GLN A 9 -6.41 -4.03 1.68
N LYS A 10 -5.60 -4.84 2.38
CA LYS A 10 -5.93 -5.34 3.72
C LYS A 10 -6.11 -4.20 4.71
N GLU A 11 -5.22 -3.20 4.68
CA GLU A 11 -5.30 -2.05 5.58
C GLU A 11 -6.51 -1.16 5.27
N LEU A 12 -6.82 -0.93 3.99
CA LEU A 12 -8.02 -0.19 3.58
C LEU A 12 -9.30 -0.84 4.15
N TYR A 13 -9.43 -2.16 4.02
CA TYR A 13 -10.57 -2.91 4.54
C TYR A 13 -10.58 -2.97 6.06
N ARG A 14 -9.42 -3.06 6.73
CA ARG A 14 -9.31 -2.98 8.19
C ARG A 14 -9.87 -1.66 8.74
N GLN A 15 -9.74 -0.58 7.98
CA GLN A 15 -10.28 0.74 8.31
C GLN A 15 -11.75 0.94 7.90
N ASN A 16 -12.42 -0.08 7.35
CA ASN A 16 -13.79 -0.01 6.83
C ASN A 16 -13.96 1.08 5.75
N ARG A 17 -12.92 1.36 4.97
CA ARG A 17 -12.95 2.34 3.88
C ARG A 17 -13.32 1.66 2.57
N SER A 18 -14.10 2.35 1.74
CA SER A 18 -14.50 1.86 0.42
C SER A 18 -13.44 2.12 -0.65
N ILE A 19 -13.47 1.33 -1.72
CA ILE A 19 -12.62 1.55 -2.90
C ILE A 19 -12.91 2.91 -3.54
N THR A 20 -14.18 3.34 -3.54
CA THR A 20 -14.57 4.66 -4.05
C THR A 20 -13.92 5.78 -3.25
N TRP A 21 -14.00 5.72 -1.92
CA TRP A 21 -13.34 6.68 -1.04
C TRP A 21 -11.83 6.74 -1.31
N PHE A 22 -11.19 5.58 -1.46
CA PHE A 22 -9.75 5.53 -1.69
C PHE A 22 -9.35 6.09 -3.06
N ALA A 23 -10.15 5.83 -4.09
CA ALA A 23 -9.98 6.40 -5.43
C ALA A 23 -10.10 7.93 -5.42
N GLU A 24 -11.06 8.48 -4.64
CA GLU A 24 -11.21 9.92 -4.43
C GLU A 24 -10.00 10.53 -3.73
N GLN A 25 -9.50 9.91 -2.66
CA GLN A 25 -8.30 10.40 -1.94
C GLN A 25 -7.03 10.41 -2.82
N LEU A 26 -6.93 9.47 -3.77
CA LEU A 26 -5.82 9.38 -4.71
C LEU A 26 -6.05 10.15 -6.02
N CYS A 27 -7.20 10.83 -6.16
CA CYS A 27 -7.62 11.52 -7.38
C CYS A 27 -7.53 10.62 -8.63
N CYS A 28 -8.00 9.37 -8.54
CA CYS A 28 -7.92 8.39 -9.63
C CYS A 28 -9.20 7.56 -9.78
N SER A 29 -9.25 6.69 -10.79
CA SER A 29 -10.39 5.78 -11.00
C SER A 29 -10.31 4.53 -10.12
N ARG A 30 -11.46 3.86 -9.90
CA ARG A 30 -11.53 2.56 -9.21
C ARG A 30 -10.65 1.50 -9.90
N SER A 31 -10.57 1.53 -11.23
CA SER A 31 -9.70 0.61 -12.00
C SER A 31 -8.23 0.77 -11.64
N ASN A 32 -7.77 1.99 -11.35
CA ASN A 32 -6.40 2.22 -10.89
C ASN A 32 -6.16 1.64 -9.48
N ILE A 33 -7.17 1.68 -8.61
CA ILE A 33 -7.08 1.05 -7.29
C ILE A 33 -6.92 -0.47 -7.40
N TYR A 34 -7.70 -1.13 -8.25
CA TYR A 34 -7.53 -2.57 -8.49
C TYR A 34 -6.15 -2.91 -9.06
N LYS A 35 -5.61 -2.06 -9.94
CA LYS A 35 -4.22 -2.20 -10.41
C LYS A 35 -3.23 -2.07 -9.25
N ILE A 36 -3.37 -1.09 -8.36
CA ILE A 36 -2.49 -0.98 -7.17
C ILE A 36 -2.50 -2.28 -6.36
N PHE A 37 -3.68 -2.87 -6.15
CA PHE A 37 -3.79 -4.11 -5.37
C PHE A 37 -3.15 -5.33 -6.05
N SER A 38 -3.09 -5.34 -7.39
CA SER A 38 -2.50 -6.45 -8.15
C SER A 38 -0.98 -6.39 -8.27
N HIS A 39 -0.32 -5.28 -7.92
CA HIS A 39 1.13 -5.16 -8.05
C HIS A 39 1.84 -5.49 -6.73
N SER A 40 2.91 -6.29 -6.83
CA SER A 40 3.80 -6.64 -5.72
C SER A 40 4.55 -5.45 -5.16
N ASP A 41 4.78 -4.46 -6.00
CA ASP A 41 5.53 -3.24 -5.76
C ASP A 41 4.83 -2.04 -6.40
N ILE A 42 5.11 -0.86 -5.90
CA ILE A 42 4.66 0.41 -6.47
C ILE A 42 5.78 1.44 -6.29
N ASN A 43 5.73 2.53 -7.06
CA ASN A 43 6.73 3.59 -6.89
C ASN A 43 6.65 4.22 -5.49
N THR A 44 7.77 4.75 -5.02
CA THR A 44 7.94 5.27 -3.65
C THR A 44 7.04 6.47 -3.35
N MET A 45 6.77 7.33 -4.33
CA MET A 45 5.88 8.48 -4.15
C MET A 45 4.42 8.05 -3.96
N LEU A 46 3.96 7.05 -4.71
CA LEU A 46 2.63 6.47 -4.56
C LEU A 46 2.50 5.76 -3.20
N LEU A 47 3.52 5.00 -2.80
CA LEU A 47 3.57 4.36 -1.49
C LEU A 47 3.50 5.38 -0.36
N PHE A 48 4.24 6.49 -0.48
CA PHE A 48 4.20 7.59 0.48
C PHE A 48 2.81 8.22 0.58
N LYS A 49 2.19 8.58 -0.55
CA LYS A 49 0.83 9.13 -0.57
C LYS A 49 -0.18 8.19 0.10
N ILE A 50 -0.12 6.90 -0.25
CA ILE A 50 -0.99 5.88 0.35
C ILE A 50 -0.75 5.74 1.86
N SER A 51 0.52 5.78 2.29
CA SER A 51 0.89 5.73 3.70
C SER A 51 0.28 6.90 4.48
N VAL A 52 0.28 8.10 3.89
CA VAL A 52 -0.34 9.29 4.48
C VAL A 52 -1.85 9.15 4.54
N ILE A 53 -2.50 8.77 3.43
CA ILE A 53 -3.97 8.63 3.34
C ILE A 53 -4.51 7.59 4.33
N LEU A 54 -3.82 6.47 4.49
CA LEU A 54 -4.22 5.38 5.38
C LEU A 54 -3.58 5.49 6.78
N HIS A 55 -2.79 6.53 7.06
CA HIS A 55 -2.07 6.68 8.34
C HIS A 55 -1.30 5.41 8.76
N CYS A 56 -0.68 4.73 7.80
CA CYS A 56 0.02 3.47 8.01
C CYS A 56 1.40 3.55 7.34
N ASN A 57 2.47 3.23 8.08
CA ASN A 57 3.82 3.22 7.50
C ASN A 57 4.06 1.93 6.71
N PHE A 58 3.74 1.94 5.42
CA PHE A 58 3.97 0.79 4.55
C PHE A 58 5.45 0.53 4.22
N PHE A 59 6.34 1.51 4.40
CA PHE A 59 7.78 1.30 4.19
C PHE A 59 8.38 0.31 5.20
N ARG A 60 7.77 0.19 6.39
CA ARG A 60 8.21 -0.73 7.44
C ARG A 60 8.31 -2.18 6.95
N TYR A 61 7.40 -2.64 6.09
CA TYR A 61 7.46 -4.00 5.55
C TYR A 61 8.73 -4.27 4.74
N TYR A 62 9.26 -3.26 4.05
CA TYR A 62 10.52 -3.37 3.34
C TYR A 62 11.71 -3.28 4.30
N SER A 63 11.69 -2.34 5.25
CA SER A 63 12.76 -2.19 6.25
C SER A 63 12.95 -3.44 7.09
N GLU A 64 11.87 -4.05 7.59
CA GLU A 64 11.93 -5.30 8.36
C GLU A 64 12.47 -6.47 7.52
N SER A 65 12.16 -6.49 6.22
CA SER A 65 12.71 -7.51 5.32
C SER A 65 14.22 -7.34 5.09
N LEU A 66 14.74 -6.12 5.17
CA LEU A 66 16.18 -5.84 5.06
C LEU A 66 16.93 -6.27 6.33
N GLU A 67 16.36 -6.05 7.52
CA GLU A 67 16.96 -6.49 8.79
C GLU A 67 17.16 -8.02 8.84
N VAL A 68 16.32 -8.79 8.15
CA VAL A 68 16.50 -10.24 8.02
C VAL A 68 17.73 -10.56 7.18
N ILE A 69 17.99 -9.81 6.11
CA ILE A 69 19.16 -10.00 5.24
C ILE A 69 20.45 -9.65 5.98
N GLU A 70 20.45 -8.59 6.80
CA GLU A 70 21.64 -8.19 7.58
C GLU A 70 22.03 -9.19 8.68
N LYS A 71 21.10 -10.07 9.08
CA LYS A 71 21.31 -11.11 10.09
C LYS A 71 21.67 -12.49 9.48
N MET A 72 21.70 -12.60 8.15
CA MET A 72 22.16 -13.80 7.42
C MET A 72 23.65 -13.69 7.11
#